data_AF-A0A3R7KPT7-F1
#
_entry.id   AF-A0A3R7KPT7-F1
#
_cell.length_a   1.000
_cell.length_b   1.000
_cell.length_c   1.000
_cell.angle_alpha   90.00
_cell.angle_beta   90.00
_cell.angle_gamma   90.00
#
_symmetry.space_group_name_H-M   'P 1'
#
loop_
_entity.id
_entity.type
_entity.pdbx_description
1 polymer ?
#
loop_
_entity_poly.entity_id
_entity_poly.type
_entity_poly.pdbx_seq_one_letter_code
_entity_poly.pdbx_strand_id
1 'polypeptide(L)'
;SEGLDARTTVPRSVASRIPLVVGPDKETGEDILQHVSMEFSREKLLQRAAENIFTWQLFSAGPYLSFRKESVSLLKKLYASKKVVKQELGLLEGLLGQLRELSVSTKTLNQVITMPSNSMHDAEDSSKCVVPVDDLQAHALEFLSEIHALDDALELLERSLRAGQLSCEEYVRRVSDIGREQFEARFLFARVAEAVNRVCAKTGQPLPTMPPRTTSKPAPGNGPIQVPTKMKSVDLLLREFPEVDSEMVKTVLNAVDGNVPDARVQLKAMLS
;
A
#
# COMPACT_ATOMS: atom_id res chain seq x y z
N SER A 1 -50.61 -15.72 25.59
CA SER A 1 -52.07 -15.61 25.49
C SER A 1 -52.58 -16.79 24.73
N GLU A 2 -53.29 -17.68 25.42
CA GLU A 2 -54.03 -18.88 24.98
C GLU A 2 -54.23 -19.65 26.30
N GLY A 3 -55.38 -19.67 26.99
CA GLY A 3 -56.75 -19.55 26.54
C GLY A 3 -57.39 -20.93 26.58
N LEU A 4 -57.58 -21.51 27.77
CA LEU A 4 -58.27 -22.80 27.97
C LEU A 4 -59.06 -22.76 29.29
N ASP A 5 -60.20 -22.07 29.22
CA ASP A 5 -61.30 -22.18 30.17
C ASP A 5 -61.99 -23.53 29.97
N ALA A 6 -61.71 -24.50 30.84
CA ALA A 6 -62.50 -25.72 30.94
C ALA A 6 -63.48 -25.57 32.13
N ARG A 7 -64.69 -25.06 31.81
CA ARG A 7 -65.86 -25.14 32.68
C ARG A 7 -66.26 -26.61 32.84
N THR A 8 -65.96 -27.20 33.99
CA THR A 8 -66.50 -28.52 34.34
C THR A 8 -67.86 -28.34 35.03
N THR A 9 -68.91 -28.59 34.28
CA THR A 9 -70.30 -28.69 34.73
C THR A 9 -70.46 -29.91 35.63
N VAL A 10 -70.83 -29.71 36.90
CA VAL A 10 -71.20 -30.80 37.83
C VAL A 10 -72.72 -30.97 37.78
N PRO A 11 -73.28 -32.15 37.45
CA PRO A 11 -74.71 -32.37 37.52
C PRO A 11 -75.17 -32.49 38.98
N ARG A 12 -76.14 -31.66 39.33
CA ARG A 12 -76.80 -31.59 40.64
C ARG A 12 -77.76 -32.76 40.77
N SER A 13 -77.37 -33.80 41.50
CA SER A 13 -78.24 -34.92 41.88
C SER A 13 -79.25 -34.45 42.93
N VAL A 14 -80.50 -34.27 42.51
CA VAL A 14 -81.66 -34.04 43.38
C VAL A 14 -82.07 -35.39 43.99
N ALA A 15 -81.68 -35.66 45.23
CA ALA A 15 -82.23 -36.76 45.99
C ALA A 15 -83.56 -36.30 46.62
N SER A 16 -84.66 -36.60 45.94
CA SER A 16 -86.01 -36.57 46.50
C SER A 16 -86.10 -37.59 47.64
N ARG A 17 -86.38 -37.14 48.87
CA ARG A 17 -86.83 -38.02 49.97
C ARG A 17 -88.28 -37.71 50.28
N ILE A 18 -89.15 -38.62 49.87
CA ILE A 18 -90.52 -38.73 50.38
C ILE A 18 -90.41 -39.41 51.76
N PRO A 19 -91.02 -38.88 52.84
CA PRO A 19 -91.17 -39.64 54.07
C PRO A 19 -92.40 -40.54 53.91
N LEU A 20 -92.18 -41.84 53.78
CA LEU A 20 -93.27 -42.82 53.86
C LEU A 20 -93.62 -43.00 55.34
N VAL A 21 -94.76 -42.42 55.72
CA VAL A 21 -95.44 -42.64 57.00
C VAL A 21 -95.95 -44.07 57.02
N VAL A 22 -95.47 -44.87 57.99
CA VAL A 22 -96.09 -46.13 58.42
C VAL A 22 -96.22 -46.09 59.95
N GLY A 23 -97.37 -46.56 60.44
CA GLY A 23 -97.84 -46.47 61.82
C GLY A 23 -97.01 -47.23 62.87
N PRO A 24 -97.48 -47.23 64.13
CA PRO A 24 -96.61 -47.24 65.30
C PRO A 24 -96.22 -48.66 65.72
N ASP A 25 -95.11 -49.14 65.19
CA ASP A 25 -94.36 -50.25 65.79
C ASP A 25 -93.16 -49.68 66.56
N LYS A 26 -92.93 -50.15 67.79
CA LYS A 26 -91.89 -49.63 68.68
C LYS A 26 -90.45 -49.89 68.22
N GLU A 27 -90.26 -50.43 67.02
CA GLU A 27 -88.96 -50.77 66.43
C GLU A 27 -88.49 -49.70 65.39
N THR A 28 -89.39 -48.86 64.85
CA THR A 28 -89.04 -47.89 63.79
C THR A 28 -88.24 -46.68 64.30
N GLY A 29 -88.29 -46.38 65.60
CA GLY A 29 -87.53 -45.29 66.21
C GLY A 29 -86.03 -45.58 66.28
N GLU A 30 -85.67 -46.84 66.51
CA GLU A 30 -84.27 -47.28 66.54
C GLU A 30 -83.68 -47.30 65.12
N ASP A 31 -84.44 -47.75 64.12
CA ASP A 31 -84.01 -47.75 62.71
C ASP A 31 -83.78 -46.33 62.15
N ILE A 32 -84.64 -45.36 62.48
CA ILE A 32 -84.46 -43.96 62.06
C ILE A 32 -83.25 -43.33 62.76
N LEU A 33 -83.06 -43.59 64.05
CA LEU A 33 -81.87 -43.13 64.80
C LEU A 33 -80.59 -43.79 64.29
N GLN A 34 -80.65 -45.06 63.88
CA GLN A 34 -79.53 -45.79 63.30
C GLN A 34 -79.19 -45.26 61.90
N HIS A 35 -80.19 -44.91 61.08
CA HIS A 35 -79.98 -44.29 59.77
C HIS A 35 -79.37 -42.88 59.88
N VAL A 36 -79.88 -42.02 60.77
CA VAL A 36 -79.31 -40.68 61.03
C VAL A 36 -77.89 -40.78 61.61
N SER A 37 -77.64 -41.75 62.49
CA SER A 37 -76.30 -42.03 63.03
C SER A 37 -75.33 -42.54 61.96
N MET A 38 -75.79 -43.39 61.03
CA MET A 38 -75.01 -43.85 59.88
C MET A 38 -74.72 -42.72 58.89
N GLU A 39 -75.67 -41.82 58.64
CA GLU A 39 -75.47 -40.64 57.77
C GLU A 39 -74.48 -39.66 58.38
N PHE A 40 -74.58 -39.39 59.68
CA PHE A 40 -73.62 -38.58 60.40
C PHE A 40 -72.22 -39.21 60.43
N SER A 41 -72.14 -40.54 60.53
CA SER A 41 -70.88 -41.29 60.45
C SER A 41 -70.28 -41.25 59.04
N ARG A 42 -71.12 -41.32 58.00
CA ARG A 42 -70.72 -41.19 56.60
C ARG A 42 -70.21 -39.78 56.28
N GLU A 43 -70.90 -38.74 56.77
CA GLU A 43 -70.50 -37.36 56.58
C GLU A 43 -69.14 -37.08 57.25
N LYS A 44 -68.94 -37.55 58.49
CA LYS A 44 -67.64 -37.48 59.16
C LYS A 44 -66.53 -38.21 58.42
N LEU A 45 -66.82 -39.38 57.84
CA LEU A 45 -65.84 -40.13 57.06
C LEU A 45 -65.46 -39.40 55.77
N LEU A 46 -66.45 -38.85 55.06
CA LEU A 46 -66.24 -38.04 53.86
C LEU A 46 -65.43 -36.78 54.17
N GLN A 47 -65.74 -36.11 55.28
CA GLN A 47 -65.00 -34.94 55.75
C GLN A 47 -63.53 -35.29 56.03
N ARG A 48 -63.26 -36.35 56.79
CA ARG A 48 -61.88 -36.82 57.05
C ARG A 48 -61.14 -37.23 55.77
N ALA A 49 -61.84 -37.89 54.84
CA ALA A 49 -61.24 -38.26 53.55
C ALA A 49 -60.86 -37.02 52.73
N ALA A 50 -61.73 -36.01 52.69
CA ALA A 50 -61.47 -34.75 52.01
C ALA A 50 -60.30 -33.98 52.65
N GLU A 51 -60.25 -33.90 53.98
CA GLU A 51 -59.14 -33.29 54.73
C GLU A 51 -57.82 -34.01 54.48
N ASN A 52 -57.81 -35.35 54.45
CA ASN A 52 -56.62 -36.15 54.15
C ASN A 52 -56.14 -35.96 52.71
N ILE A 53 -57.05 -35.89 51.74
CA ILE A 53 -56.70 -35.63 50.34
C ILE A 53 -56.13 -34.21 50.21
N PHE A 54 -56.76 -33.22 50.84
CA PHE A 54 -56.32 -31.83 50.77
C PHE A 54 -54.94 -31.63 51.41
N THR A 55 -54.72 -32.23 52.58
CA THR A 55 -53.41 -32.19 53.26
C THR A 55 -52.33 -32.92 52.46
N TRP A 56 -52.63 -34.07 51.87
CA TRP A 56 -51.69 -34.78 51.00
C TRP A 56 -51.35 -33.99 49.73
N GLN A 57 -52.35 -33.37 49.10
CA GLN A 57 -52.13 -32.49 47.94
C GLN A 57 -51.25 -31.30 48.30
N LEU A 58 -51.53 -30.64 49.43
CA LEU A 58 -50.74 -29.50 49.89
C LEU A 58 -49.30 -29.90 50.22
N PHE A 59 -49.13 -31.02 50.92
CA PHE A 59 -47.82 -31.58 51.26
C PHE A 59 -47.01 -31.95 50.01
N SER A 60 -47.65 -32.49 48.97
CA SER A 60 -46.99 -32.91 47.73
C SER A 60 -46.72 -31.73 46.79
N ALA A 61 -47.59 -30.73 46.76
CA ALA A 61 -47.48 -29.57 45.86
C ALA A 61 -46.31 -28.65 46.24
N GLY A 62 -46.04 -28.45 47.53
CA GLY A 62 -44.96 -27.57 47.99
C GLY A 62 -43.58 -27.95 47.43
N PRO A 63 -43.09 -29.19 47.68
CA PRO A 63 -41.81 -29.67 47.16
C PRO A 63 -41.74 -29.72 45.63
N TYR A 64 -42.85 -30.07 44.97
CA TYR A 64 -42.90 -30.06 43.51
C TYR A 64 -42.73 -28.65 42.94
N LEU A 65 -43.39 -27.65 43.52
CA LEU A 65 -43.30 -26.26 43.09
C LEU A 65 -41.92 -25.65 43.37
N SER A 66 -41.28 -25.98 44.51
CA SER A 66 -39.92 -25.54 44.80
C SER A 66 -38.91 -26.15 43.82
N PHE A 67 -38.98 -27.47 43.58
CA PHE A 67 -38.16 -28.14 42.58
C PHE A 67 -38.36 -27.54 41.18
N ARG A 68 -39.61 -27.26 40.79
CA ARG A 68 -39.90 -26.63 39.50
C ARG A 68 -39.28 -25.24 39.41
N LYS A 69 -39.35 -24.43 40.47
CA LYS A 69 -38.73 -23.10 40.52
C LYS A 69 -37.20 -23.18 40.35
N GLU A 70 -36.54 -24.13 41.02
CA GLU A 70 -35.10 -24.34 40.89
C GLU A 70 -34.70 -24.82 39.50
N SER A 71 -35.44 -25.80 38.94
CA SER A 71 -35.18 -26.35 37.60
C SER A 71 -35.25 -25.30 36.49
N VAL A 72 -36.17 -24.33 36.59
CA VAL A 72 -36.28 -23.22 35.63
C VAL A 72 -35.02 -22.34 35.66
N SER A 73 -34.43 -22.11 36.84
CA SER A 73 -33.20 -21.33 36.95
C SER A 73 -32.01 -22.05 36.30
N LEU A 74 -31.90 -23.36 36.50
CA LEU A 74 -30.87 -24.21 35.89
C LEU A 74 -31.04 -24.27 34.37
N LEU A 75 -32.27 -24.40 33.89
CA LEU A 75 -32.57 -24.41 32.46
C LEU A 75 -32.17 -23.08 31.80
N LYS A 76 -32.42 -21.94 32.45
CA LYS A 76 -31.95 -20.62 31.97
C LYS A 76 -30.42 -20.57 31.86
N LYS A 77 -29.70 -21.06 32.88
CA LYS A 77 -28.22 -21.13 32.85
C LYS A 77 -27.72 -22.02 31.70
N LEU A 78 -28.38 -23.16 31.48
CA LEU A 78 -28.03 -24.09 30.40
C LEU A 78 -28.26 -23.45 29.01
N TYR A 79 -29.38 -22.75 28.81
CA TYR A 79 -29.62 -22.02 27.57
C TYR A 79 -28.61 -20.90 27.34
N ALA A 80 -28.23 -20.16 28.37
CA ALA A 80 -27.20 -19.12 28.29
C ALA A 80 -25.84 -19.72 27.90
N SER A 81 -25.43 -20.80 28.56
CA SER A 81 -24.19 -21.52 28.25
C SER A 81 -24.19 -22.07 26.82
N LYS A 82 -25.29 -22.70 26.38
CA LYS A 82 -25.44 -23.18 25.00
C LYS A 82 -25.27 -22.07 23.97
N LYS A 83 -25.79 -20.87 24.25
CA LYS A 83 -25.64 -19.71 23.36
C LYS A 83 -24.17 -19.30 23.23
N VAL A 84 -23.45 -19.21 24.35
CA VAL A 84 -22.01 -18.87 24.35
C VAL A 84 -21.21 -19.91 23.58
N VAL A 85 -21.40 -21.21 23.87
CA VAL A 85 -20.72 -22.30 23.16
C VAL A 85 -20.96 -22.23 21.65
N LYS A 86 -22.18 -21.93 21.22
CA LYS A 86 -22.49 -21.77 19.80
C LYS A 86 -21.78 -20.56 19.16
N GLN A 87 -21.62 -19.47 19.90
CA GLN A 87 -20.88 -18.30 19.43
C GLN A 87 -19.38 -18.60 19.31
N GLU A 88 -18.78 -19.21 20.33
CA GLU A 88 -17.37 -19.63 20.33
C GLU A 88 -17.07 -20.61 19.19
N LEU A 89 -17.97 -21.56 18.94
CA LEU A 89 -17.82 -22.51 17.84
C LEU A 89 -17.85 -21.79 16.48
N GLY A 90 -18.73 -20.81 16.29
CA GLY A 90 -18.77 -20.00 15.08
C GLY A 90 -17.50 -19.15 14.89
N LEU A 91 -16.94 -18.59 15.97
CA LEU A 91 -15.66 -17.87 15.91
C LEU A 91 -14.51 -18.81 15.54
N LEU A 92 -14.47 -20.01 16.13
CA LEU A 92 -13.44 -21.01 15.84
C LEU A 92 -13.49 -21.48 14.39
N GLU A 93 -14.69 -21.72 13.85
CA GLU A 93 -14.88 -22.06 12.43
C GLU A 93 -14.40 -20.93 11.51
N GLY A 94 -14.67 -19.67 11.85
CA GLY A 94 -14.20 -18.50 11.12
C GLY A 94 -12.66 -18.40 11.11
N LEU A 95 -12.03 -18.56 12.28
CA LEU A 95 -10.56 -18.57 12.41
C LEU A 95 -9.92 -19.72 11.64
N LEU A 96 -10.55 -20.90 11.64
CA LEU A 96 -10.07 -22.06 10.89
C LEU A 96 -10.15 -21.81 9.38
N GLY A 97 -11.19 -21.11 8.91
CA GLY A 97 -11.29 -20.63 7.53
C GLY A 97 -10.12 -19.72 7.14
N GLN A 98 -9.85 -18.70 7.95
CA GLN A 98 -8.73 -17.77 7.74
C GLN A 98 -7.38 -18.49 7.73
N LEU A 99 -7.17 -19.47 8.64
CA LEU A 99 -5.94 -20.25 8.68
C LEU A 99 -5.75 -21.11 7.41
N ARG A 100 -6.84 -21.65 6.85
CA ARG A 100 -6.78 -22.40 5.58
C ARG A 100 -6.39 -21.51 4.41
N GLU A 101 -6.95 -20.29 4.33
CA GLU A 101 -6.59 -19.31 3.30
C GLU A 101 -5.11 -18.92 3.40
N LEU A 102 -4.62 -18.63 4.61
CA LEU A 102 -3.21 -18.35 4.86
C LEU A 102 -2.30 -19.56 4.55
N SER A 103 -2.76 -20.79 4.78
CA SER A 103 -2.01 -21.99 4.41
C SER A 103 -1.82 -22.14 2.90
N VAL A 104 -2.82 -21.76 2.09
CA VAL A 104 -2.68 -21.74 0.62
C VAL A 104 -1.71 -20.65 0.20
N SER A 105 -1.82 -19.46 0.78
CA SER A 105 -0.92 -18.33 0.50
C SER A 105 0.55 -18.62 0.86
N THR A 106 0.79 -19.30 1.99
CA THR A 106 2.15 -19.69 2.40
C THR A 106 2.76 -20.77 1.49
N LYS A 107 1.95 -21.68 0.94
CA LYS A 107 2.43 -22.63 -0.08
C LYS A 107 2.84 -21.92 -1.37
N THR A 108 2.05 -20.94 -1.83
CA THR A 108 2.42 -20.12 -2.99
C THR A 108 3.67 -19.28 -2.72
N LEU A 109 3.81 -18.74 -1.52
CA LEU A 109 5.00 -17.97 -1.11
C LEU A 109 6.25 -18.85 -1.10
N ASN A 110 6.19 -20.05 -0.54
CA ASN A 110 7.32 -20.98 -0.55
C ASN A 110 7.72 -21.35 -1.98
N GLN A 111 6.75 -21.54 -2.89
CA GLN A 111 7.04 -21.78 -4.30
C GLN A 111 7.76 -20.59 -4.95
N VAL A 112 7.30 -19.36 -4.69
CA VAL A 112 7.93 -18.13 -5.16
C VAL A 112 9.33 -17.94 -4.56
N ILE A 113 9.59 -18.38 -3.34
CA ILE A 113 10.93 -18.31 -2.71
C ILE A 113 11.88 -19.37 -3.28
N THR A 114 11.38 -20.56 -3.59
CA THR A 114 12.22 -21.64 -4.16
C THR A 114 12.62 -21.42 -5.62
N MET A 115 11.87 -20.61 -6.37
CA MET A 115 12.17 -20.29 -7.77
C MET A 115 13.49 -19.49 -7.94
N PRO A 116 13.72 -18.37 -7.24
CA PRO A 116 14.95 -17.60 -7.32
C PRO A 116 16.13 -18.26 -6.58
N SER A 117 15.89 -19.17 -5.62
CA SER A 117 16.99 -19.88 -4.95
C SER A 117 17.65 -20.96 -5.82
N ASN A 118 16.96 -21.41 -6.87
CA ASN A 118 17.49 -22.39 -7.83
C ASN A 118 18.16 -21.72 -9.05
N SER A 119 17.98 -20.42 -9.26
CA SER A 119 18.80 -19.66 -10.20
C SER A 119 20.08 -19.25 -9.50
N MET A 120 21.16 -20.02 -9.67
CA MET A 120 22.49 -19.53 -9.34
C MET A 120 22.76 -18.31 -10.22
N HIS A 121 22.76 -17.12 -9.63
CA HIS A 121 23.16 -15.91 -10.33
C HIS A 121 24.67 -15.94 -10.54
N ASP A 122 25.09 -16.34 -11.72
CA ASP A 122 26.43 -16.08 -12.20
C ASP A 122 26.60 -14.57 -12.40
N ALA A 123 27.74 -14.01 -11.98
CA ALA A 123 27.98 -12.57 -12.05
C ALA A 123 27.88 -12.02 -13.49
N GLU A 124 28.13 -12.84 -14.51
CA GLU A 124 27.98 -12.47 -15.92
C GLU A 124 26.51 -12.28 -16.35
N ASP A 125 25.55 -12.96 -15.71
CA ASP A 125 24.13 -12.83 -16.07
C ASP A 125 23.53 -11.49 -15.65
N SER A 126 24.13 -10.83 -14.64
CA SER A 126 23.70 -9.51 -14.19
C SER A 126 23.83 -8.43 -15.28
N SER A 127 24.77 -8.60 -16.21
CA SER A 127 24.99 -7.69 -17.35
C SER A 127 23.87 -7.76 -18.40
N LYS A 128 23.07 -8.84 -18.41
CA LYS A 128 21.95 -9.04 -19.32
C LYS A 128 20.59 -8.70 -18.71
N CYS A 129 20.55 -8.34 -17.43
CA CYS A 129 19.29 -8.05 -16.74
C CYS A 129 18.68 -6.70 -17.14
N VAL A 130 19.50 -5.75 -17.57
CA VAL A 130 19.06 -4.43 -18.02
C VAL A 130 19.61 -4.19 -19.41
N VAL A 131 18.75 -4.35 -20.40
CA VAL A 131 19.08 -4.20 -21.82
C VAL A 131 18.28 -3.02 -22.39
N PRO A 132 18.86 -2.23 -23.31
CA PRO A 132 18.12 -1.25 -24.07
C PRO A 132 16.87 -1.86 -24.71
N VAL A 133 15.78 -1.09 -24.76
CA VAL A 133 14.49 -1.58 -25.26
C VAL A 133 14.53 -1.78 -26.79
N ASP A 134 15.30 -0.96 -27.48
CA ASP A 134 15.46 -0.93 -28.92
C ASP A 134 16.93 -0.70 -29.34
N ASP A 135 17.27 -1.14 -30.56
CA ASP A 135 18.62 -1.01 -31.14
C ASP A 135 19.10 0.45 -31.15
N LEU A 136 18.18 1.40 -31.27
CA LEU A 136 18.50 2.83 -31.27
C LEU A 136 18.95 3.31 -29.88
N GLN A 137 18.31 2.85 -28.80
CA GLN A 137 18.80 3.10 -27.43
C GLN A 137 20.10 2.35 -27.15
N ALA A 138 20.29 1.16 -27.72
CA ALA A 138 21.54 0.42 -27.60
C ALA A 138 22.71 1.19 -28.20
N HIS A 139 22.57 1.68 -29.43
CA HIS A 139 23.59 2.52 -30.05
C HIS A 139 23.80 3.86 -29.31
N ALA A 140 22.75 4.46 -28.76
CA ALA A 140 22.90 5.65 -27.93
C ALA A 140 23.77 5.39 -26.68
N LEU A 141 23.56 4.24 -26.02
CA LEU A 141 24.34 3.81 -24.87
C LEU A 141 25.80 3.51 -25.25
N GLU A 142 26.02 2.82 -26.37
CA GLU A 142 27.36 2.53 -26.90
C GLU A 142 28.15 3.82 -27.14
N PHE A 143 27.60 4.78 -27.88
CA PHE A 143 28.29 6.05 -28.12
C PHE A 143 28.53 6.83 -26.82
N LEU A 144 27.59 6.81 -25.87
CA LEU A 144 27.80 7.47 -24.58
C LEU A 144 28.96 6.84 -23.80
N SER A 145 29.04 5.51 -23.80
CA SER A 145 30.13 4.77 -23.17
C SER A 145 31.48 5.06 -23.84
N GLU A 146 31.49 5.14 -25.17
CA GLU A 146 32.68 5.46 -25.98
C GLU A 146 33.16 6.88 -25.71
N ILE A 147 32.25 7.87 -25.65
CA ILE A 147 32.60 9.26 -25.33
C ILE A 147 33.31 9.35 -23.96
N HIS A 148 32.78 8.65 -22.96
CA HIS A 148 33.37 8.63 -21.61
C HIS A 148 34.73 7.92 -21.60
N ALA A 149 34.86 6.79 -22.28
CA ALA A 149 36.14 6.09 -22.41
C ALA A 149 37.21 6.96 -23.09
N LEU A 150 36.82 7.74 -24.11
CA LEU A 150 37.72 8.68 -24.79
C LEU A 150 38.10 9.88 -23.90
N ASP A 151 37.15 10.42 -23.12
CA ASP A 151 37.45 11.46 -22.12
C ASP A 151 38.47 10.94 -21.06
N ASP A 152 38.29 9.72 -20.57
CA ASP A 152 39.21 9.08 -19.62
C ASP A 152 40.59 8.83 -20.25
N ALA A 153 40.64 8.43 -21.53
CA ALA A 153 41.88 8.22 -22.26
C ALA A 153 42.67 9.54 -22.45
N LEU A 154 42.00 10.65 -22.76
CA LEU A 154 42.63 11.97 -22.84
C LEU A 154 43.22 12.38 -21.48
N GLU A 155 42.50 12.13 -20.39
CA GLU A 155 42.98 12.42 -19.04
C GLU A 155 44.20 11.56 -18.69
N LEU A 156 44.20 10.27 -19.08
CA LEU A 156 45.33 9.38 -18.89
C LEU A 156 46.57 9.83 -19.67
N LEU A 157 46.40 10.25 -20.93
CA LEU A 157 47.50 10.79 -21.74
C LEU A 157 48.11 12.04 -21.10
N GLU A 158 47.29 12.93 -20.54
CA GLU A 158 47.78 14.12 -19.85
C GLU A 158 48.60 13.73 -18.61
N ARG A 159 48.14 12.75 -17.84
CA ARG A 159 48.90 12.22 -16.69
C ARG A 159 50.23 11.59 -17.12
N SER A 160 50.23 10.81 -18.20
CA SER A 160 51.45 10.18 -18.72
C SER A 160 52.47 11.18 -19.25
N LEU A 161 52.02 12.27 -19.89
CA LEU A 161 52.89 13.37 -20.30
C LEU A 161 53.51 14.07 -19.09
N ARG A 162 52.70 14.39 -18.07
CA ARG A 162 53.18 15.02 -16.83
C ARG A 162 54.17 14.14 -16.07
N ALA A 163 53.99 12.82 -16.13
CA ALA A 163 54.89 11.83 -15.54
C ALA A 163 56.17 11.58 -16.38
N GLY A 164 56.31 12.20 -17.56
CA GLY A 164 57.45 12.00 -18.46
C GLY A 164 57.51 10.62 -19.12
N GLN A 165 56.42 9.85 -19.06
CA GLN A 165 56.31 8.52 -19.68
C GLN A 165 56.08 8.59 -21.19
N LEU A 166 55.66 9.75 -21.67
CA LEU A 166 55.28 9.98 -23.06
C LEU A 166 55.94 11.26 -23.57
N SER A 167 56.44 11.25 -24.81
CA SER A 167 57.04 12.44 -25.43
C SER A 167 55.96 13.46 -25.84
N CYS A 168 56.31 14.74 -25.90
CA CYS A 168 55.37 15.79 -26.33
C CYS A 168 54.83 15.55 -27.75
N GLU A 169 55.67 15.06 -28.66
CA GLU A 169 55.25 14.77 -30.03
C GLU A 169 54.25 13.61 -30.08
N GLU A 170 54.49 12.56 -29.30
CA GLU A 170 53.57 11.44 -29.20
C GLU A 170 52.25 11.83 -28.53
N TYR A 171 52.28 12.71 -27.54
CA TYR A 171 51.09 13.24 -26.89
C TYR A 171 50.19 13.95 -27.89
N VAL A 172 50.75 14.89 -28.66
CA VAL A 172 49.98 15.69 -29.63
C VAL A 172 49.34 14.79 -30.69
N ARG A 173 50.07 13.77 -31.16
CA ARG A 173 49.54 12.79 -32.13
C ARG A 173 48.35 12.03 -31.55
N ARG A 174 48.53 11.41 -30.37
CA ARG A 174 47.49 10.60 -29.71
C ARG A 174 46.26 11.42 -29.33
N VAL A 175 46.44 12.65 -28.83
CA VAL A 175 45.35 13.55 -28.49
C VAL A 175 44.58 14.00 -29.74
N SER A 176 45.27 14.18 -30.87
CA SER A 176 44.65 14.54 -32.14
C SER A 176 43.80 13.39 -32.70
N ASP A 177 44.30 12.15 -32.65
CA ASP A 177 43.57 10.95 -33.08
C ASP A 177 42.33 10.71 -32.20
N ILE A 178 42.50 10.69 -30.86
CA ILE A 178 41.39 10.54 -29.90
C ILE A 178 40.41 11.71 -30.01
N GLY A 179 40.89 12.93 -30.25
CA GLY A 179 40.04 14.10 -30.45
C GLY A 179 39.14 13.97 -31.68
N ARG A 180 39.62 13.31 -32.74
CA ARG A 180 38.83 13.03 -33.95
C ARG A 180 37.77 11.96 -33.69
N GLU A 181 38.14 10.88 -33.03
CA GLU A 181 37.20 9.81 -32.62
C GLU A 181 36.14 10.36 -31.67
N GLN A 182 36.52 11.21 -30.72
CA GLN A 182 35.60 11.87 -29.81
C GLN A 182 34.61 12.77 -30.54
N PHE A 183 35.06 13.50 -31.56
CA PHE A 183 34.16 14.33 -32.37
C PHE A 183 33.14 13.46 -33.11
N GLU A 184 33.58 12.35 -33.71
CA GLU A 184 32.71 11.43 -34.43
C GLU A 184 31.67 10.79 -33.51
N ALA A 185 32.10 10.23 -32.37
CA ALA A 185 31.20 9.62 -31.39
C ALA A 185 30.16 10.62 -30.85
N ARG A 186 30.58 11.86 -30.52
CA ARG A 186 29.66 12.93 -30.06
C ARG A 186 28.69 13.36 -31.16
N PHE A 187 29.15 13.44 -32.40
CA PHE A 187 28.29 13.79 -33.54
C PHE A 187 27.24 12.71 -33.82
N LEU A 188 27.64 11.44 -33.82
CA LEU A 188 26.72 10.32 -34.02
C LEU A 188 25.73 10.20 -32.86
N PHE A 189 26.19 10.34 -31.61
CA PHE A 189 25.33 10.39 -30.44
C PHE A 189 24.28 11.49 -30.54
N ALA A 190 24.64 12.71 -30.94
CA ALA A 190 23.68 13.82 -31.07
C ALA A 190 22.56 13.47 -32.06
N ARG A 191 22.90 12.83 -33.20
CA ARG A 191 21.91 12.39 -34.20
C ARG A 191 21.02 11.27 -33.69
N VAL A 192 21.58 10.29 -32.98
CA VAL A 192 20.83 9.18 -32.41
C VAL A 192 19.93 9.66 -31.27
N ALA A 193 20.43 10.53 -30.39
CA ALA A 193 19.65 11.11 -29.30
C ALA A 193 18.45 11.91 -29.81
N GLU A 194 18.61 12.68 -30.89
CA GLU A 194 17.48 13.33 -31.57
C GLU A 194 16.47 12.32 -32.10
N ALA A 195 16.92 11.24 -32.73
CA ALA A 195 16.05 10.20 -33.26
C ALA A 195 15.28 9.46 -32.14
N VAL A 196 15.96 9.09 -31.06
CA VAL A 196 15.34 8.48 -29.87
C VAL A 196 14.31 9.44 -29.26
N ASN A 197 14.65 10.71 -29.10
CA ASN A 197 13.73 11.71 -28.53
C ASN A 197 12.48 11.93 -29.40
N ARG A 198 12.58 11.78 -30.73
CA ARG A 198 11.41 11.81 -31.63
C ARG A 198 10.50 10.59 -31.46
N VAL A 199 11.10 9.41 -31.26
CA VAL A 199 10.37 8.15 -31.06
C VAL A 199 9.74 8.09 -29.66
N CYS A 200 10.44 8.59 -28.64
CA CYS A 200 10.05 8.55 -27.23
C CYS A 200 9.08 9.68 -26.81
N ALA A 201 8.79 10.64 -27.70
CA ALA A 201 7.87 11.77 -27.47
C ALA A 201 6.42 11.36 -27.07
N LYS A 202 6.10 10.06 -27.07
CA LYS A 202 4.79 9.52 -26.67
C LYS A 202 4.79 8.78 -25.34
N THR A 203 5.94 8.44 -24.73
CA THR A 203 5.98 7.46 -23.63
C THR A 203 7.04 7.65 -22.53
N GLY A 204 7.96 8.62 -22.59
CA GLY A 204 8.94 8.71 -21.50
C GLY A 204 9.94 9.86 -21.54
N GLN A 205 10.76 9.92 -20.47
CA GLN A 205 11.79 10.92 -20.23
C GLN A 205 12.77 11.03 -21.42
N PRO A 206 13.09 12.24 -21.88
CA PRO A 206 14.06 12.43 -22.96
C PRO A 206 15.46 12.02 -22.50
N LEU A 207 16.27 11.51 -23.44
CA LEU A 207 17.69 11.24 -23.19
C LEU A 207 18.43 12.53 -22.79
N PRO A 208 19.48 12.44 -21.95
CA PRO A 208 20.26 13.59 -21.54
C PRO A 208 20.77 14.38 -22.75
N THR A 209 20.48 15.68 -22.78
CA THR A 209 21.16 16.62 -23.69
C THR A 209 22.64 16.60 -23.33
N MET A 210 23.50 16.23 -24.29
CA MET A 210 24.95 16.08 -24.21
C MET A 210 25.62 16.38 -22.86
N PRO A 211 26.39 15.45 -22.27
CA PRO A 211 27.20 15.79 -21.10
C PRO A 211 28.20 16.90 -21.47
N PRO A 212 28.28 17.98 -20.66
CA PRO A 212 29.25 19.05 -20.90
C PRO A 212 30.67 18.48 -20.80
N ARG A 213 31.59 19.00 -21.62
CA ARG A 213 33.02 18.70 -21.52
C ARG A 213 33.47 18.90 -20.06
N THR A 214 33.85 17.84 -19.38
CA THR A 214 34.49 17.89 -18.05
C THR A 214 35.95 18.29 -18.22
N THR A 215 36.20 19.44 -18.82
CA THR A 215 37.49 20.11 -18.66
C THR A 215 37.45 20.80 -17.30
N SER A 216 38.11 20.19 -16.31
CA SER A 216 38.61 20.79 -15.07
C SER A 216 38.05 22.16 -14.62
N LYS A 217 37.42 22.17 -13.44
CA LYS A 217 37.14 23.33 -12.55
C LYS A 217 36.15 24.41 -13.06
N PRO A 218 35.03 24.66 -12.36
CA PRO A 218 34.15 25.77 -12.67
C PRO A 218 34.77 27.09 -12.19
N ALA A 219 35.01 28.03 -13.10
CA ALA A 219 35.17 29.44 -12.77
C ALA A 219 33.79 30.05 -12.47
N PRO A 220 33.65 30.97 -11.50
CA PRO A 220 32.37 31.54 -11.12
C PRO A 220 31.92 32.52 -12.20
N GLY A 221 30.85 32.19 -12.92
CA GLY A 221 30.28 33.07 -13.94
C GLY A 221 29.33 32.34 -14.87
N ASN A 222 28.13 32.01 -14.37
CA ASN A 222 27.04 31.55 -15.21
C ASN A 222 26.58 32.71 -16.12
N GLY A 223 27.06 32.70 -17.35
CA GLY A 223 26.52 33.44 -18.48
C GLY A 223 26.74 32.60 -19.75
N PRO A 224 25.81 32.64 -20.71
CA PRO A 224 25.97 31.93 -21.97
C PRO A 224 27.25 32.41 -22.66
N ILE A 225 28.02 31.45 -23.20
CA ILE A 225 29.29 31.67 -23.90
C ILE A 225 29.05 32.69 -25.03
N GLN A 226 29.52 33.92 -24.82
CA GLN A 226 29.63 34.91 -25.89
C GLN A 226 30.91 34.58 -26.66
N VAL A 227 30.74 34.07 -27.88
CA VAL A 227 31.80 34.06 -28.92
C VAL A 227 32.39 35.48 -28.97
N PRO A 228 33.72 35.69 -29.07
CA PRO A 228 34.29 37.03 -29.20
C PRO A 228 33.72 37.73 -30.44
N THR A 229 32.70 38.55 -30.24
CA THR A 229 32.23 39.50 -31.24
C THR A 229 33.42 40.38 -31.56
N LYS A 230 33.81 40.44 -32.85
CA LYS A 230 34.91 41.28 -33.33
C LYS A 230 34.90 42.61 -32.59
N MET A 231 35.91 42.85 -31.73
CA MET A 231 36.06 44.16 -31.09
C MET A 231 36.09 45.21 -32.21
N LYS A 232 35.32 46.29 -32.07
CA LYS A 232 35.27 47.34 -33.08
C LYS A 232 36.68 47.92 -33.22
N SER A 233 37.12 48.16 -34.45
CA SER A 233 38.47 48.63 -34.78
C SER A 233 38.93 49.85 -33.96
N VAL A 234 37.99 50.74 -33.63
CA VAL A 234 38.22 51.93 -32.79
C VAL A 234 38.58 51.55 -31.35
N ASP A 235 37.89 50.57 -30.77
CA ASP A 235 38.11 50.13 -29.38
C ASP A 235 39.44 49.39 -29.22
N LEU A 236 39.90 48.69 -30.29
CA LEU A 236 41.22 48.07 -30.33
C LEU A 236 42.34 49.13 -30.31
N LEU A 237 42.23 50.17 -31.15
CA LEU A 237 43.26 51.20 -31.25
C LEU A 237 43.30 52.13 -30.03
N LEU A 238 42.16 52.45 -29.41
CA LEU A 238 42.12 53.24 -28.17
C LEU A 238 42.73 52.50 -26.97
N ARG A 239 42.67 51.17 -26.96
CA ARG A 239 43.33 50.36 -25.94
C ARG A 239 44.85 50.31 -26.13
N GLU A 240 45.31 50.37 -27.38
CA GLU A 240 46.74 50.37 -27.71
C GLU A 240 47.37 51.77 -27.58
N PHE A 241 46.60 52.84 -27.84
CA PHE A 241 47.01 54.22 -27.75
C PHE A 241 46.03 55.02 -26.87
N PRO A 242 46.06 54.85 -25.54
CA PRO A 242 45.13 55.52 -24.63
C PRO A 242 45.33 57.04 -24.56
N GLU A 243 46.46 57.54 -25.07
CA GLU A 243 46.82 58.96 -25.13
C GLU A 243 46.15 59.69 -26.31
N VAL A 244 45.53 58.97 -27.25
CA VAL A 244 44.90 59.53 -28.45
C VAL A 244 43.39 59.59 -28.28
N ASP A 245 42.81 60.77 -28.51
CA ASP A 245 41.36 60.95 -28.42
C ASP A 245 40.58 60.09 -29.42
N SER A 246 39.39 59.64 -29.01
CA SER A 246 38.49 58.80 -29.81
C SER A 246 38.14 59.40 -31.17
N GLU A 247 38.10 60.72 -31.29
CA GLU A 247 37.84 61.42 -32.55
C GLU A 247 39.02 61.31 -33.52
N MET A 248 40.25 61.37 -33.01
CA MET A 248 41.47 61.23 -33.81
C MET A 248 41.65 59.79 -34.31
N VAL A 249 41.32 58.79 -33.48
CA VAL A 249 41.34 57.38 -33.89
C VAL A 249 40.32 57.13 -35.02
N LYS A 250 39.15 57.77 -34.97
CA LYS A 250 38.12 57.67 -36.03
C LYS A 250 38.54 58.36 -37.31
N THR A 251 39.18 59.54 -37.24
CA THR A 251 39.65 60.23 -38.45
C THR A 251 40.77 59.47 -39.14
N VAL A 252 41.71 58.88 -38.40
CA VAL A 252 42.76 58.04 -38.98
C VAL A 252 42.19 56.75 -39.57
N LEU A 253 41.26 56.08 -38.88
CA LEU A 253 40.56 54.91 -39.44
C LEU A 253 39.78 55.26 -40.72
N ASN A 254 39.15 56.43 -40.79
CA ASN A 254 38.45 56.88 -42.00
C ASN A 254 39.43 57.27 -43.13
N ALA A 255 40.61 57.81 -42.81
CA ALA A 255 41.62 58.15 -43.79
C ALA A 255 42.29 56.93 -44.42
N VAL A 256 42.23 55.78 -43.74
CA VAL A 256 42.85 54.51 -44.16
C VAL A 256 41.79 53.43 -44.44
N ASP A 257 40.57 53.85 -44.81
CA ASP A 257 39.44 53.00 -45.22
C ASP A 257 39.15 51.82 -44.26
N GLY A 258 39.33 52.03 -42.96
CA GLY A 258 39.06 51.05 -41.91
C GLY A 258 40.15 49.99 -41.71
N ASN A 259 41.31 50.10 -42.37
CA ASN A 259 42.41 49.15 -42.20
C ASN A 259 43.21 49.42 -40.91
N VAL A 260 43.03 48.54 -39.92
CA VAL A 260 43.61 48.65 -38.56
C VAL A 260 45.15 48.65 -38.51
N PRO A 261 45.89 47.75 -39.21
CA PRO A 261 47.35 47.77 -39.21
C PRO A 261 47.94 49.08 -39.74
N ASP A 262 47.38 49.66 -40.79
CA ASP A 262 47.90 50.90 -41.37
C ASP A 262 47.54 52.11 -40.47
N ALA A 263 46.33 52.13 -39.90
CA ALA A 263 45.94 53.11 -38.90
C ALA A 263 46.85 53.07 -37.65
N ARG A 264 47.30 51.87 -37.25
CA ARG A 264 48.27 51.70 -36.15
C ARG A 264 49.64 52.28 -36.50
N VAL A 265 50.13 52.10 -37.73
CA VAL A 265 51.40 52.68 -38.19
C VAL A 265 51.32 54.20 -38.21
N GLN A 266 50.21 54.75 -38.68
CA GLN A 266 50.02 56.20 -38.76
C GLN A 266 49.86 56.86 -37.39
N LEU A 267 49.10 56.26 -36.48
CA LEU A 267 49.01 56.73 -35.09
C LEU A 267 50.37 56.68 -34.37
N LYS A 268 51.14 55.60 -34.59
CA LYS A 268 52.49 55.48 -34.02
C LYS A 268 53.46 56.52 -34.58
N ALA A 269 53.34 56.87 -35.87
CA ALA A 269 54.13 57.92 -36.49
C ALA A 269 53.73 59.33 -36.04
N MET A 270 52.48 59.56 -35.65
CA MET A 270 52.00 60.84 -35.10
C MET A 270 52.38 61.05 -33.63
N LEU A 271 52.60 59.95 -32.89
CA LEU A 271 53.00 59.97 -31.47
C LEU A 271 54.53 59.87 -31.27
N SER A 272 55.30 59.65 -32.33
CA SER A 272 56.78 59.67 -32.32
C SER A 272 57.30 61.05 -32.69
#